data_AF-A0A2N1XW02-F1
#
_entry.id   AF-A0A2N1XW02-F1
#
_cell.length_a   1.000
_cell.length_b   1.000
_cell.length_c   1.000
_cell.angle_alpha   90.00
_cell.angle_beta   90.00
_cell.angle_gamma   90.00
#
_symmetry.space_group_name_H-M   'P 1'
#
loop_
_entity.id
_entity.type
_entity.pdbx_description
1 polymer ?
#
loop_
_entity_poly.entity_id
_entity_poly.type
_entity_poly.pdbx_seq_one_letter_code
_entity_poly.pdbx_strand_id
1 'polypeptide(L)'
;MSNKGKTALKVALLGMDERTYKTLAQYLLGPCKNAAITVSDDNDAEVNIIDADLPRSRVLLEKLLHEKSARPLIVLSLKPMGNGSFLFVQKPIQTDAMLAVLAQAREHIQNADKDDNQTVLVASLTEVDQNADASGKVESDAKPSVPAPLKRHTADLNERNKTSKHRAAMHMDEKGFTALMGGMKSVDIGDSRQVKDARYNPRDYFQGYLQSAFKVSRARAQVLQLNSGWKPVLIFPHSNEVWLDADDRQLRAFASIIINKNDNQKMSLTEIKSKPLDGEALDKFQTMDALLWKLACWTSKGRYPEPFDIERPFYLKHWPNFTRLLVTPHALRIAALLIEKPRTATNIARTLHIKPEYVFVFISAAAALGLLGQAARNADIEVAPQALKPDKKQGLLRRIINKLRLN
;
A
#
# COMPACT_ATOMS: atom_id res chain seq x y z
N MET A 1 0.64 -26.69 14.79
CA MET A 1 1.56 -26.42 15.92
C MET A 1 1.17 -25.08 16.54
N SER A 2 0.83 -25.06 17.82
CA SER A 2 0.28 -23.90 18.52
C SER A 2 1.39 -22.90 18.84
N ASN A 3 1.25 -21.66 18.38
CA ASN A 3 2.20 -20.56 18.57
C ASN A 3 2.08 -20.05 20.02
N LYS A 4 2.74 -20.71 20.97
CA LYS A 4 2.85 -20.25 22.36
C LYS A 4 3.69 -18.97 22.41
N GLY A 5 3.04 -17.85 22.72
CA GLY A 5 3.60 -16.76 23.54
C GLY A 5 4.69 -15.86 22.96
N LYS A 6 4.77 -15.63 21.65
CA LYS A 6 5.63 -14.56 21.12
C LYS A 6 4.93 -13.21 21.32
N THR A 7 5.45 -12.36 22.21
CA THR A 7 4.99 -10.97 22.40
C THR A 7 5.14 -10.19 21.09
N ALA A 8 4.22 -9.24 20.88
CA ALA A 8 4.26 -8.36 19.70
C ALA A 8 5.45 -7.40 19.82
N LEU A 9 6.17 -7.21 18.71
CA LEU A 9 7.30 -6.28 18.65
C LEU A 9 6.79 -4.84 18.71
N LYS A 10 7.31 -4.01 19.62
CA LYS A 10 6.94 -2.60 19.73
C LYS A 10 7.66 -1.79 18.66
N VAL A 11 6.92 -1.11 17.79
CA VAL A 11 7.49 -0.38 16.66
C VAL A 11 7.15 1.12 16.70
N ALA A 12 8.14 1.96 16.42
CA ALA A 12 7.95 3.37 16.11
C ALA A 12 7.85 3.55 14.59
N LEU A 13 6.82 4.26 14.14
CA LEU A 13 6.64 4.59 12.73
C LEU A 13 7.10 6.03 12.48
N LEU A 14 8.23 6.18 11.79
CA LEU A 14 8.96 7.44 11.69
C LEU A 14 8.72 8.15 10.36
N GLY A 15 8.67 9.49 10.40
CA GLY A 15 8.55 10.33 9.21
C GLY A 15 7.21 10.24 8.47
N MET A 16 6.22 9.56 9.07
CA MET A 16 4.90 9.33 8.49
C MET A 16 3.91 10.42 8.92
N ASP A 17 3.05 10.86 8.00
CA ASP A 17 1.86 11.61 8.38
C ASP A 17 0.85 10.71 9.13
N GLU A 18 -0.11 11.31 9.82
CA GLU A 18 -1.13 10.60 10.62
C GLU A 18 -1.84 9.49 9.81
N ARG A 19 -2.05 9.75 8.52
CA ARG A 19 -2.71 8.84 7.60
C ARG A 19 -1.86 7.62 7.30
N THR A 20 -0.61 7.81 6.89
CA THR A 20 0.33 6.74 6.56
C THR A 20 0.64 5.92 7.80
N TYR A 21 0.77 6.58 8.95
CA TYR A 21 0.88 5.95 10.26
C TYR A 21 -0.30 4.99 10.52
N LYS A 22 -1.55 5.49 10.45
CA LYS A 22 -2.75 4.65 10.70
C LYS A 22 -2.86 3.48 9.73
N THR A 23 -2.50 3.70 8.47
CA THR A 23 -2.52 2.66 7.43
C THR A 23 -1.55 1.53 7.77
N LEU A 24 -0.31 1.86 8.10
CA LEU A 24 0.70 0.87 8.44
C LEU A 24 0.42 0.21 9.79
N ALA A 25 -0.06 0.97 10.79
CA ALA A 25 -0.51 0.41 12.06
C ALA A 25 -1.59 -0.66 11.86
N GLN A 26 -2.61 -0.38 11.05
CA GLN A 26 -3.65 -1.37 10.72
C GLN A 26 -3.12 -2.56 9.93
N TYR A 27 -2.12 -2.36 9.06
CA TYR A 27 -1.44 -3.43 8.35
C TYR A 27 -0.68 -4.38 9.29
N LEU A 28 -0.02 -3.84 10.31
CA LEU A 28 0.68 -4.63 11.33
C LEU A 28 -0.30 -5.41 12.22
N LEU A 29 -1.41 -4.78 12.60
CA LEU A 29 -2.42 -5.42 13.43
C LEU A 29 -3.17 -6.54 12.68
N GLY A 30 -3.60 -6.28 11.45
CA GLY A 30 -4.39 -7.21 10.64
C GLY A 30 -3.54 -8.24 9.90
N PRO A 31 -3.06 -7.95 8.67
CA PRO A 31 -2.25 -8.86 7.86
C PRO A 31 -1.06 -9.51 8.59
N CYS A 32 -0.33 -8.74 9.39
CA CYS A 32 0.82 -9.28 10.13
C CYS A 32 0.42 -9.98 11.45
N LYS A 33 -0.88 -10.16 11.72
CA LYS A 33 -1.42 -10.89 12.87
C LYS A 33 -0.88 -10.40 14.21
N ASN A 34 -0.73 -9.08 14.37
CA ASN A 34 -0.13 -8.45 15.54
C ASN A 34 1.31 -8.91 15.85
N ALA A 35 2.08 -9.34 14.84
CA ALA A 35 3.51 -9.62 15.03
C ALA A 35 4.29 -8.38 15.51
N ALA A 36 3.78 -7.19 15.19
CA ALA A 36 4.23 -5.91 15.70
C ALA A 36 3.04 -5.00 16.04
N ILE A 37 3.23 -4.10 17.00
CA ILE A 37 2.28 -3.08 17.44
C ILE A 37 2.96 -1.71 17.50
N THR A 38 2.25 -0.67 17.08
CA THR A 38 2.77 0.69 17.15
C THR A 38 2.69 1.23 18.57
N VAL A 39 3.74 1.91 19.01
CA VAL A 39 3.77 2.60 20.32
C VAL A 39 3.62 4.11 20.16
N SER A 40 3.11 4.76 21.23
CA SER A 40 2.93 6.21 21.29
C SER A 40 4.17 6.93 21.79
N ASP A 41 4.94 6.31 22.68
CA ASP A 41 6.22 6.80 23.18
C ASP A 41 7.36 6.12 22.40
N ASP A 42 8.30 6.92 21.89
CA ASP A 42 9.46 6.42 21.17
C ASP A 42 10.42 5.64 22.07
N ASN A 43 10.42 5.91 23.39
CA ASN A 43 11.23 5.16 24.34
C ASN A 43 10.79 3.70 24.49
N ASP A 44 9.50 3.43 24.25
CA ASP A 44 8.93 2.08 24.28
C ASP A 44 9.23 1.28 23.00
N ALA A 45 9.74 1.92 21.95
CA ALA A 45 9.96 1.26 20.67
C ALA A 45 11.23 0.40 20.68
N GLU A 46 11.08 -0.84 20.21
CA GLU A 46 12.18 -1.77 20.01
C GLU A 46 12.76 -1.64 18.60
N VAL A 47 11.92 -1.28 17.62
CA VAL A 47 12.29 -1.19 16.20
C VAL A 47 11.69 0.06 15.56
N ASN A 48 12.48 0.69 14.68
CA ASN A 48 12.05 1.81 13.87
C ASN A 48 11.62 1.35 12.48
N ILE A 49 10.49 1.85 11.98
CA ILE A 49 10.05 1.64 10.60
C ILE A 49 9.90 2.99 9.90
N ILE A 50 10.50 3.12 8.72
CA ILE A 50 10.44 4.35 7.92
C ILE A 50 10.02 4.07 6.48
N ASP A 51 9.13 4.91 5.95
CA ASP A 51 8.76 4.91 4.54
C ASP A 51 9.67 5.88 3.78
N ALA A 52 10.66 5.36 3.04
CA ALA A 52 11.67 6.14 2.33
C ALA A 52 11.13 6.90 1.10
N ASP A 53 9.90 6.60 0.65
CA ASP A 53 9.30 7.26 -0.50
C ASP A 53 8.54 8.55 -0.11
N LEU A 54 8.41 8.84 1.18
CA LEU A 54 7.74 10.06 1.67
C LEU A 54 8.71 11.26 1.68
N PRO A 55 8.25 12.47 1.34
CA PRO A 55 9.11 13.67 1.24
C PRO A 55 9.92 13.99 2.50
N ARG A 56 9.34 13.78 3.69
CA ARG A 56 9.99 14.08 4.99
C ARG A 56 10.92 12.97 5.49
N SER A 57 10.80 11.76 4.95
CA SER A 57 11.49 10.59 5.47
C SER A 57 12.94 10.49 5.02
N ARG A 58 13.33 11.13 3.92
CA ARG A 58 14.69 10.99 3.38
C ARG A 58 15.74 11.62 4.30
N VAL A 59 15.50 12.85 4.75
CA VAL A 59 16.38 13.55 5.70
C VAL A 59 16.44 12.80 7.03
N LEU A 60 15.30 12.27 7.48
CA LEU A 60 15.23 11.48 8.71
C LEU A 60 15.98 10.14 8.59
N LEU A 61 15.86 9.45 7.45
CA LEU A 61 16.60 8.23 7.17
C LEU A 61 18.10 8.49 7.18
N GLU A 62 18.56 9.55 6.51
CA GLU A 62 19.98 9.93 6.53
C GLU A 62 20.46 10.20 7.96
N LYS A 63 19.70 10.94 8.77
CA LYS A 63 20.01 11.18 10.18
C LYS A 63 20.15 9.86 10.98
N LEU A 64 19.16 8.97 10.88
CA LEU A 64 19.14 7.69 11.59
C LEU A 64 20.30 6.76 11.19
N LEU A 65 20.72 6.79 9.93
CA LEU A 65 21.86 6.02 9.45
C LEU A 65 23.20 6.57 9.96
N HIS A 66 23.31 7.90 10.17
CA HIS A 66 24.53 8.52 10.71
C HIS A 66 24.65 8.36 12.23
N GLU A 67 23.52 8.41 12.96
CA GLU A 67 23.51 8.36 14.43
C GLU A 67 23.82 6.96 15.00
N LYS A 68 24.02 5.93 14.16
CA LYS A 68 24.27 4.53 14.56
C LYS A 68 23.40 4.11 15.75
N SER A 69 22.08 4.17 15.56
CA SER A 69 21.13 3.68 16.57
C SER A 69 21.33 2.19 16.82
N ALA A 70 21.33 1.77 18.09
CA ALA A 70 21.34 0.36 18.48
C ALA A 70 20.05 -0.37 18.08
N ARG A 71 18.96 0.37 17.85
CA ARG A 71 17.66 -0.21 17.47
C ARG A 71 17.65 -0.58 15.99
N PRO A 72 17.16 -1.78 15.61
CA PRO A 72 16.99 -2.13 14.21
C PRO A 72 16.10 -1.12 13.47
N LEU A 73 16.51 -0.78 12.25
CA LEU A 73 15.77 0.08 11.33
C LEU A 73 15.22 -0.75 10.17
N ILE A 74 13.91 -0.68 9.95
CA ILE A 74 13.23 -1.26 8.78
C ILE A 74 12.89 -0.13 7.80
N VAL A 75 13.34 -0.24 6.56
CA VAL A 75 13.11 0.73 5.50
C VAL A 75 12.13 0.16 4.47
N LEU A 76 11.04 0.90 4.20
CA LEU A 76 10.04 0.58 3.19
C LEU A 76 10.25 1.48 1.97
N SER A 77 10.49 0.90 0.78
CA SER A 77 10.70 1.67 -0.45
C SER A 77 10.12 0.99 -1.70
N LEU A 78 9.69 1.78 -2.68
CA LEU A 78 9.38 1.31 -4.03
C LEU A 78 10.63 0.90 -4.78
N LYS A 79 11.74 1.62 -4.56
CA LYS A 79 13.03 1.36 -5.22
C LYS A 79 13.83 0.34 -4.42
N PRO A 80 14.48 -0.64 -5.07
CA PRO A 80 15.48 -1.45 -4.41
C PRO A 80 16.52 -0.56 -3.74
N MET A 81 16.83 -0.87 -2.48
CA MET A 81 17.86 -0.18 -1.72
C MET A 81 19.09 -1.10 -1.63
N GLY A 82 20.29 -0.52 -1.70
CA GLY A 82 21.53 -1.27 -1.51
C GLY A 82 21.68 -1.77 -0.08
N ASN A 83 22.71 -2.60 0.14
CA ASN A 83 23.02 -3.12 1.47
C ASN A 83 23.43 -1.96 2.39
N GLY A 84 22.78 -1.87 3.56
CA GLY A 84 23.13 -0.93 4.62
C GLY A 84 22.85 -1.54 5.99
N SER A 85 23.09 -0.79 7.06
CA SER A 85 22.81 -1.21 8.45
C SER A 85 21.30 -1.18 8.78
N PHE A 86 20.45 -1.54 7.83
CA PHE A 86 19.00 -1.54 7.95
C PHE A 86 18.40 -2.77 7.27
N LEU A 87 17.22 -3.18 7.75
CA LEU A 87 16.42 -4.22 7.14
C LEU A 87 15.50 -3.60 6.08
N PHE A 88 15.30 -4.29 4.96
CA PHE A 88 14.60 -3.72 3.80
C PHE A 88 13.34 -4.49 3.46
N VAL A 89 12.24 -3.77 3.21
CA VAL A 89 11.01 -4.33 2.64
C VAL A 89 10.62 -3.54 1.39
N GLN A 90 10.64 -4.21 0.24
CA GLN A 90 10.22 -3.62 -1.00
C GLN A 90 8.69 -3.47 -1.06
N LYS A 91 8.22 -2.34 -1.60
CA LYS A 91 6.80 -2.13 -1.92
C LYS A 91 6.48 -2.64 -3.33
N PRO A 92 5.30 -3.24 -3.56
CA PRO A 92 4.19 -3.40 -2.62
C PRO A 92 4.49 -4.41 -1.51
N ILE A 93 4.10 -4.07 -0.27
CA ILE A 93 4.47 -4.85 0.92
C ILE A 93 3.79 -6.22 0.86
N GLN A 94 4.61 -7.27 0.80
CA GLN A 94 4.16 -8.66 0.96
C GLN A 94 4.17 -9.03 2.44
N THR A 95 3.14 -9.74 2.89
CA THR A 95 3.00 -10.11 4.31
C THR A 95 4.12 -11.02 4.77
N ASP A 96 4.48 -12.04 4.00
CA ASP A 96 5.56 -12.96 4.36
C ASP A 96 6.92 -12.25 4.42
N ALA A 97 7.19 -11.32 3.48
CA ALA A 97 8.41 -10.51 3.49
C ALA A 97 8.48 -9.60 4.74
N MET A 98 7.37 -8.94 5.10
CA MET A 98 7.32 -8.13 6.32
C MET A 98 7.51 -9.00 7.57
N LEU A 99 6.85 -10.16 7.65
CA LEU A 99 6.97 -11.06 8.79
C LEU A 99 8.40 -11.61 8.94
N ALA A 100 9.06 -11.93 7.84
CA ALA A 100 10.46 -12.35 7.84
C ALA A 100 11.38 -11.24 8.36
N VAL A 101 11.18 -9.99 7.90
CA VAL A 101 11.95 -8.84 8.36
C VAL A 101 11.69 -8.51 9.84
N LEU A 102 10.44 -8.62 10.31
CA LEU A 102 10.14 -8.45 11.75
C LEU A 102 10.78 -9.54 12.61
N ALA A 103 10.90 -10.77 12.09
CA ALA A 103 11.61 -11.85 12.77
C ALA A 103 13.12 -11.57 12.85
N GLN A 104 13.75 -11.10 11.76
CA GLN A 104 15.16 -10.70 11.75
C GLN A 104 15.43 -9.56 12.73
N ALA A 105 14.55 -8.55 12.77
CA ALA A 105 14.69 -7.44 13.72
C ALA A 105 14.67 -7.93 15.18
N ARG A 106 13.80 -8.89 15.49
CA ARG A 106 13.74 -9.51 16.82
C ARG A 106 15.01 -10.30 17.17
N GLU A 107 15.58 -11.01 16.21
CA GLU A 107 16.85 -11.73 16.42
C GLU A 107 18.00 -10.75 16.69
N HIS A 108 18.06 -9.61 15.99
CA HIS A 108 19.04 -8.56 16.26
C HIS A 108 18.93 -8.01 17.69
N ILE A 109 17.71 -7.75 18.17
CA ILE A 109 17.48 -7.28 19.55
C ILE A 109 17.93 -8.33 20.57
N GLN A 110 17.54 -9.59 20.36
CA GLN A 110 17.89 -10.68 21.29
C GLN A 110 19.39 -11.00 21.33
N ASN A 111 20.12 -10.77 20.24
CA ASN A 111 21.56 -10.95 20.21
C ASN A 111 22.30 -9.77 20.84
N ALA A 112 21.80 -8.54 20.65
CA ALA A 112 22.33 -7.37 21.35
C ALA A 112 22.18 -7.50 22.88
N ASP A 113 21.02 -7.96 23.37
CA ASP A 113 20.80 -8.21 24.81
C ASP A 113 21.72 -9.31 25.39
N LYS A 114 22.19 -10.25 24.56
CA LYS A 114 23.10 -11.32 24.99
C LYS A 114 24.55 -10.84 25.03
N ASP A 115 24.97 -10.04 24.06
CA ASP A 115 26.31 -9.44 24.06
C ASP A 115 26.45 -8.44 25.22
N ASP A 116 25.40 -7.67 25.53
CA ASP A 116 25.41 -6.75 26.68
C ASP A 116 25.45 -7.52 28.01
N ASN A 117 24.69 -8.62 28.15
CA ASN A 117 24.74 -9.47 29.35
C ASN A 117 26.05 -10.26 29.49
N GLN A 118 26.70 -10.66 28.39
CA GLN A 118 28.04 -11.26 28.45
C GLN A 118 29.11 -10.22 28.78
N THR A 119 28.97 -8.98 28.29
CA THR A 119 29.90 -7.89 28.60
C THR A 119 29.80 -7.46 30.07
N VAL A 120 28.61 -7.47 30.68
CA VAL A 120 28.42 -7.20 32.12
C VAL A 120 29.01 -8.31 33.02
N LEU A 121 28.94 -9.57 32.58
CA LEU A 121 29.57 -10.71 33.29
C LEU A 121 31.11 -10.67 33.20
N VAL A 122 31.67 -10.17 32.09
CA VAL A 122 33.12 -10.02 31.91
C VAL A 122 33.66 -8.76 32.59
N ALA A 123 32.89 -7.66 32.58
CA ALA A 123 33.26 -6.40 33.25
C ALA A 123 33.29 -6.51 34.78
N SER A 124 32.57 -7.47 35.38
CA SER A 124 32.64 -7.76 36.82
C SER A 124 33.96 -8.43 37.25
N LEU A 125 34.84 -8.79 36.31
CA LEU A 125 36.13 -9.44 36.59
C LEU A 125 37.36 -8.61 36.21
N THR A 126 37.18 -7.39 35.70
CA THR A 126 38.30 -6.52 35.31
C THR A 126 38.03 -5.06 35.64
N GLU A 127 38.05 -4.72 36.94
CA GLU A 127 38.36 -3.36 37.38
C GLU A 127 39.71 -3.38 38.10
N VAL A 128 40.80 -3.00 37.41
CA VAL A 128 41.93 -2.25 38.00
C VAL A 128 42.63 -1.42 36.91
N ASP A 129 42.76 -0.12 37.22
CA ASP A 129 43.76 0.88 36.82
C ASP A 129 43.68 1.73 35.53
N GLN A 130 43.25 2.98 35.78
CA GLN A 130 44.00 4.26 35.66
C GLN A 130 44.24 4.91 34.28
N ASN A 131 43.55 6.05 34.13
CA ASN A 131 44.07 7.41 33.81
C ASN A 131 45.26 7.55 32.85
N ALA A 132 45.09 8.31 31.77
CA ALA A 132 45.60 9.70 31.68
C ALA A 132 45.32 10.35 30.31
N ASP A 133 45.20 11.68 30.38
CA ASP A 133 45.05 12.70 29.33
C ASP A 133 45.93 12.55 28.07
N ALA A 134 45.44 13.07 26.92
CA ALA A 134 45.88 14.38 26.41
C ALA A 134 45.43 14.68 24.97
N SER A 135 45.20 15.97 24.76
CA SER A 135 44.80 16.70 23.54
C SER A 135 45.66 16.47 22.29
N GLY A 136 45.03 16.64 21.12
CA GLY A 136 45.71 16.96 19.86
C GLY A 136 44.74 17.39 18.76
N LYS A 137 44.62 18.70 18.51
CA LYS A 137 44.01 19.28 17.30
C LYS A 137 45.03 19.26 16.14
N VAL A 138 44.51 19.31 14.90
CA VAL A 138 44.88 20.20 13.77
C VAL A 138 45.04 19.49 12.41
N GLU A 139 44.18 19.97 11.49
CA GLU A 139 44.29 20.21 10.03
C GLU A 139 44.44 19.13 8.94
N SER A 140 43.48 19.24 8.02
CA SER A 140 43.54 19.24 6.54
C SER A 140 44.84 18.83 5.85
N ASP A 141 44.73 17.98 4.83
CA ASP A 141 44.74 18.49 3.45
C ASP A 141 44.41 17.45 2.35
N ALA A 142 44.01 18.00 1.20
CA ALA A 142 44.21 17.52 -0.17
C ALA A 142 43.43 16.29 -0.70
N LYS A 143 42.46 16.61 -1.56
CA LYS A 143 42.02 15.80 -2.71
C LYS A 143 43.16 15.62 -3.73
N PRO A 144 43.21 14.48 -4.45
CA PRO A 144 43.72 14.44 -5.80
C PRO A 144 42.57 14.38 -6.82
N SER A 145 42.71 15.20 -7.86
CA SER A 145 41.89 15.32 -9.05
C SER A 145 42.25 14.29 -10.15
N VAL A 146 41.43 14.29 -11.22
CA VAL A 146 41.66 13.82 -12.62
C VAL A 146 41.12 12.41 -12.95
N PRO A 147 40.55 12.14 -14.16
CA PRO A 147 39.85 12.98 -15.15
C PRO A 147 38.43 12.45 -15.50
N ALA A 148 37.59 13.29 -16.13
CA ALA A 148 36.39 12.83 -16.85
C ALA A 148 36.76 11.94 -18.05
N PRO A 149 35.90 10.99 -18.45
CA PRO A 149 35.17 11.25 -19.69
C PRO A 149 33.74 10.69 -19.76
N LEU A 150 33.01 11.25 -20.73
CA LEU A 150 31.82 10.72 -21.42
C LEU A 150 30.43 11.04 -20.83
N LYS A 151 29.92 12.17 -21.32
CA LYS A 151 28.52 12.48 -21.65
C LYS A 151 27.60 11.23 -21.65
N ARG A 152 26.95 10.96 -20.52
CA ARG A 152 25.69 10.20 -20.47
C ARG A 152 24.59 11.16 -20.10
N HIS A 153 23.75 11.44 -21.10
CA HIS A 153 22.38 11.94 -21.00
C HIS A 153 22.05 12.75 -19.74
N THR A 154 22.13 14.07 -19.89
CA THR A 154 21.51 15.08 -19.04
C THR A 154 19.97 15.00 -19.09
N ALA A 155 19.42 13.83 -18.76
CA ALA A 155 17.99 13.55 -18.55
C ALA A 155 17.69 13.23 -17.07
N ASP A 156 18.67 12.76 -16.31
CA ASP A 156 18.50 12.21 -14.95
C ASP A 156 18.23 13.30 -13.88
N LEU A 157 18.74 14.53 -14.06
CA LEU A 157 18.58 15.59 -13.05
C LEU A 157 17.15 16.15 -12.97
N ASN A 158 16.41 16.16 -14.08
CA ASN A 158 15.02 16.65 -14.10
C ASN A 158 14.00 15.55 -13.75
N GLU A 159 14.34 14.26 -13.85
CA GLU A 159 13.51 13.17 -13.35
C GLU A 159 13.56 13.07 -11.82
N ARG A 160 14.72 13.33 -11.21
CA ARG A 160 14.88 13.31 -9.75
C ARG A 160 14.05 14.37 -9.00
N ASN A 161 13.72 15.49 -9.66
CA ASN A 161 12.86 16.53 -9.09
C ASN A 161 11.35 16.29 -9.31
N LYS A 162 10.95 15.29 -10.11
CA LYS A 162 9.52 14.97 -10.35
C LYS A 162 8.94 14.04 -9.28
N THR A 163 9.76 13.20 -8.66
CA THR A 163 9.29 12.19 -7.68
C THR A 163 8.78 12.78 -6.36
N SER A 164 9.04 14.06 -6.08
CA SER A 164 8.59 14.76 -4.86
C SER A 164 7.12 15.23 -4.92
N LYS A 165 6.46 15.16 -6.09
CA LYS A 165 5.12 15.75 -6.30
C LYS A 165 3.95 14.78 -6.17
N HIS A 166 4.19 13.49 -5.92
CA HIS A 166 3.11 12.52 -5.76
C HIS A 166 2.32 12.81 -4.49
N ARG A 167 1.11 13.37 -4.67
CA ARG A 167 0.15 13.58 -3.58
C ARG A 167 -0.01 12.28 -2.79
N ALA A 168 0.13 12.38 -1.47
CA ALA A 168 -0.29 11.35 -0.55
C ALA A 168 -1.74 10.97 -0.90
N ALA A 169 -2.09 9.70 -0.76
CA ALA A 169 -3.43 9.30 -1.13
C ALA A 169 -4.50 10.04 -0.31
N MET A 170 -5.71 10.13 -0.85
CA MET A 170 -6.85 10.72 -0.14
C MET A 170 -7.57 9.64 0.68
N HIS A 171 -8.11 10.01 1.84
CA HIS A 171 -8.95 9.12 2.65
C HIS A 171 -10.37 9.64 2.53
N MET A 172 -11.31 8.75 2.25
CA MET A 172 -12.71 9.14 2.06
C MET A 172 -13.58 8.51 3.14
N ASP A 173 -14.41 9.33 3.76
CA ASP A 173 -15.49 8.85 4.61
C ASP A 173 -16.67 8.38 3.75
N GLU A 174 -17.64 7.71 4.36
CA GLU A 174 -18.79 7.15 3.63
C GLU A 174 -19.66 8.23 2.98
N LYS A 175 -19.90 9.35 3.67
CA LYS A 175 -20.75 10.44 3.18
C LYS A 175 -20.12 11.12 1.97
N GLY A 176 -18.86 11.53 2.08
CA GLY A 176 -18.11 12.11 0.97
C GLY A 176 -18.00 11.14 -0.19
N PHE A 177 -17.64 9.88 0.07
CA PHE A 177 -17.53 8.87 -0.98
C PHE A 177 -18.86 8.65 -1.73
N THR A 178 -19.96 8.49 -1.02
CA THR A 178 -21.29 8.27 -1.64
C THR A 178 -21.72 9.47 -2.48
N ALA A 179 -21.46 10.69 -2.01
CA ALA A 179 -21.71 11.91 -2.78
C ALA A 179 -20.86 11.96 -4.06
N LEU A 180 -19.59 11.57 -4.00
CA LEU A 180 -18.73 11.55 -5.18
C LEU A 180 -19.16 10.47 -6.20
N MET A 181 -19.69 9.34 -5.76
CA MET A 181 -20.13 8.25 -6.63
C MET A 181 -21.48 8.49 -7.32
N GLY A 182 -22.14 9.63 -7.07
CA GLY A 182 -23.41 10.00 -7.70
C GLY A 182 -24.60 9.19 -7.20
N GLY A 183 -24.55 8.73 -5.94
CA GLY A 183 -25.55 7.85 -5.34
C GLY A 183 -25.37 6.41 -5.82
N MET A 184 -24.65 5.60 -5.04
CA MET A 184 -24.59 4.16 -5.29
C MET A 184 -25.99 3.58 -5.10
N LYS A 185 -26.54 2.91 -6.12
CA LYS A 185 -27.77 2.15 -5.96
C LYS A 185 -27.50 1.02 -4.98
N SER A 186 -28.36 0.89 -3.96
CA SER A 186 -28.25 -0.23 -3.03
C SER A 186 -28.46 -1.53 -3.79
N VAL A 187 -27.56 -2.49 -3.63
CA VAL A 187 -27.63 -3.82 -4.22
C VAL A 187 -27.97 -4.81 -3.12
N ASP A 188 -29.13 -5.44 -3.24
CA ASP A 188 -29.43 -6.64 -2.46
C ASP A 188 -28.73 -7.84 -3.10
N ILE A 189 -27.72 -8.39 -2.42
CA ILE A 189 -27.01 -9.59 -2.88
C ILE A 189 -27.95 -10.81 -2.94
N GLY A 190 -29.01 -10.85 -2.12
CA GLY A 190 -30.00 -11.91 -2.17
C GLY A 190 -30.83 -11.91 -3.45
N ASP A 191 -30.87 -10.78 -4.17
CA ASP A 191 -31.59 -10.63 -5.43
C ASP A 191 -30.65 -10.86 -6.62
N SER A 192 -30.79 -12.03 -7.26
CA SER A 192 -30.00 -12.40 -8.44
C SER A 192 -30.13 -11.44 -9.62
N ARG A 193 -31.23 -10.67 -9.74
CA ARG A 193 -31.38 -9.66 -10.79
C ARG A 193 -30.53 -8.43 -10.48
N GLN A 194 -30.61 -7.92 -9.25
CA GLN A 194 -29.80 -6.78 -8.82
C GLN A 194 -28.30 -7.10 -8.88
N VAL A 195 -27.90 -8.33 -8.55
CA VAL A 195 -26.51 -8.78 -8.71
C VAL A 195 -26.08 -8.75 -10.18
N LYS A 196 -26.92 -9.21 -11.11
CA LYS A 196 -26.62 -9.15 -12.55
C LYS A 196 -26.50 -7.70 -13.04
N ASP A 197 -27.39 -6.82 -12.59
CA ASP A 197 -27.39 -5.39 -12.96
C ASP A 197 -26.23 -4.62 -12.31
N ALA A 198 -25.67 -5.14 -11.22
CA ALA A 198 -24.48 -4.63 -10.57
C ALA A 198 -23.17 -5.00 -11.28
N ARG A 199 -23.22 -5.52 -12.52
CA ARG A 199 -22.05 -5.77 -13.37
C ARG A 199 -21.73 -4.57 -14.26
N TYR A 200 -20.45 -4.40 -14.60
CA TYR A 200 -20.04 -3.50 -15.67
C TYR A 200 -18.84 -4.06 -16.44
N ASN A 201 -18.70 -3.70 -17.70
CA ASN A 201 -17.52 -4.02 -18.48
C ASN A 201 -16.56 -2.83 -18.50
N PRO A 202 -15.36 -2.91 -17.87
CA PRO A 202 -14.38 -1.83 -17.90
C PRO A 202 -13.99 -1.34 -19.30
N ARG A 203 -14.09 -2.21 -20.31
CA ARG A 203 -13.74 -1.90 -21.71
C ARG A 203 -14.68 -0.89 -22.35
N ASP A 204 -15.89 -0.75 -21.83
CA ASP A 204 -16.86 0.22 -22.34
C ASP A 204 -16.58 1.65 -21.90
N TYR A 205 -15.63 1.85 -20.98
CA TYR A 205 -15.31 3.13 -20.34
C TYR A 205 -13.85 3.53 -20.60
N PHE A 206 -13.51 4.77 -20.26
CA PHE A 206 -12.14 5.27 -20.28
C PHE A 206 -11.14 4.35 -19.54
N GLN A 207 -11.62 3.67 -18.48
CA GLN A 207 -10.86 2.67 -17.73
C GLN A 207 -10.17 1.65 -18.65
N GLY A 208 -10.90 1.01 -19.56
CA GLY A 208 -10.34 -0.05 -20.42
C GLY A 208 -9.30 0.45 -21.42
N TYR A 209 -9.49 1.65 -21.98
CA TYR A 209 -8.53 2.29 -22.87
C TYR A 209 -7.24 2.66 -22.13
N LEU A 210 -7.35 3.26 -20.94
CA LEU A 210 -6.20 3.62 -20.11
C LEU A 210 -5.42 2.37 -19.69
N GLN A 211 -6.12 1.31 -19.27
CA GLN A 211 -5.48 0.03 -18.93
C GLN A 211 -4.73 -0.57 -20.11
N SER A 212 -5.31 -0.51 -21.31
CA SER A 212 -4.68 -1.02 -22.53
C SER A 212 -3.46 -0.17 -22.91
N ALA A 213 -3.58 1.15 -22.83
CA ALA A 213 -2.48 2.09 -23.09
C ALA A 213 -1.29 1.86 -22.15
N PHE A 214 -1.55 1.61 -20.86
CA PHE A 214 -0.52 1.30 -19.88
C PHE A 214 0.21 -0.01 -20.20
N LYS A 215 -0.54 -1.06 -20.59
CA LYS A 215 0.05 -2.33 -21.02
C LYS A 215 0.94 -2.15 -22.25
N VAL A 216 0.46 -1.44 -23.27
CA VAL A 216 1.22 -1.18 -24.50
C VAL A 216 2.48 -0.36 -24.23
N SER A 217 2.37 0.73 -23.45
CA SER A 217 3.51 1.58 -23.11
C SER A 217 4.59 0.82 -22.33
N ARG A 218 4.19 0.00 -21.35
CA ARG A 218 5.12 -0.87 -20.60
C ARG A 218 5.78 -1.91 -21.49
N ALA A 219 5.01 -2.59 -22.35
CA ALA A 219 5.52 -3.62 -23.24
C ALA A 219 6.51 -3.07 -24.28
N ARG A 220 6.28 -1.86 -24.77
CA ARG A 220 7.16 -1.19 -25.74
C ARG A 220 8.30 -0.39 -25.10
N ALA A 221 8.28 -0.18 -23.79
CA ALA A 221 9.16 0.75 -23.08
C ALA A 221 9.21 2.14 -23.74
N GLN A 222 8.07 2.63 -24.22
CA GLN A 222 7.95 3.90 -24.97
C GLN A 222 7.01 4.87 -24.28
N VAL A 223 7.35 6.16 -24.32
CA VAL A 223 6.45 7.23 -23.90
C VAL A 223 5.32 7.34 -24.92
N LEU A 224 4.09 7.20 -24.46
CA LEU A 224 2.90 7.23 -25.33
C LEU A 224 1.93 8.34 -24.90
N GLN A 225 1.25 8.92 -25.88
CA GLN A 225 0.07 9.75 -25.67
C GLN A 225 -1.19 8.97 -26.02
N LEU A 226 -2.11 8.85 -25.06
CA LEU A 226 -3.48 8.39 -25.33
C LEU A 226 -4.35 9.58 -25.69
N ASN A 227 -4.82 9.59 -26.95
CA ASN A 227 -5.78 10.56 -27.46
C ASN A 227 -7.19 9.99 -27.28
N SER A 228 -7.98 10.66 -26.44
CA SER A 228 -9.22 10.09 -25.91
C SER A 228 -10.51 10.85 -26.25
N GLY A 229 -10.43 11.82 -27.17
CA GLY A 229 -11.54 12.76 -27.42
C GLY A 229 -11.82 13.71 -26.26
N TRP A 230 -11.09 13.59 -25.15
CA TRP A 230 -11.07 14.50 -24.01
C TRP A 230 -9.69 15.13 -23.89
N LYS A 231 -8.99 14.93 -22.76
CA LYS A 231 -7.64 15.43 -22.54
C LYS A 231 -6.61 14.37 -22.90
N PRO A 232 -5.47 14.76 -23.50
CA PRO A 232 -4.39 13.82 -23.77
C PRO A 232 -3.82 13.29 -22.45
N VAL A 233 -3.52 12.00 -22.43
CA VAL A 233 -2.81 11.36 -21.31
C VAL A 233 -1.41 11.00 -21.77
N LEU A 234 -0.40 11.52 -21.09
CA LEU A 234 1.00 11.17 -21.33
C LEU A 234 1.42 10.06 -20.38
N ILE A 235 1.99 8.99 -20.93
CA ILE A 235 2.33 7.77 -20.21
C ILE A 235 3.83 7.58 -20.26
N PHE A 236 4.47 7.54 -19.09
CA PHE A 236 5.92 7.42 -18.94
C PHE A 236 6.25 6.07 -18.29
N PRO A 237 6.56 5.02 -19.09
CA PRO A 237 6.66 3.66 -18.57
C PRO A 237 7.88 3.44 -17.67
N HIS A 238 8.98 4.18 -17.90
CA HIS A 238 10.22 4.03 -17.14
C HIS A 238 10.09 4.53 -15.69
N SER A 239 9.38 5.65 -15.48
CA SER A 239 9.11 6.20 -14.15
C SER A 239 7.83 5.66 -13.52
N ASN A 240 7.03 4.87 -14.26
CA ASN A 240 5.69 4.43 -13.88
C ASN A 240 4.75 5.61 -13.58
N GLU A 241 4.90 6.69 -14.34
CA GLU A 241 4.15 7.93 -14.18
C GLU A 241 3.19 8.19 -15.33
N VAL A 242 2.18 8.98 -15.02
CA VAL A 242 1.20 9.49 -15.97
C VAL A 242 0.97 10.96 -15.70
N TRP A 243 0.90 11.75 -16.76
CA TRP A 243 0.45 13.13 -16.70
C TRP A 243 -0.90 13.26 -17.41
N LEU A 244 -1.83 13.91 -16.72
CA LEU A 244 -3.16 14.23 -17.22
C LEU A 244 -3.55 15.58 -16.63
N ASP A 245 -3.87 16.54 -17.48
CA ASP A 245 -4.34 17.86 -17.08
C ASP A 245 -5.80 17.84 -16.60
N ALA A 246 -6.15 16.99 -15.65
CA ALA A 246 -7.50 16.92 -15.10
C ALA A 246 -7.48 16.89 -13.58
N ASP A 247 -8.41 17.63 -12.98
CA ASP A 247 -8.71 17.47 -11.56
C ASP A 247 -9.60 16.24 -11.30
N ASP A 248 -9.81 15.94 -10.02
CA ASP A 248 -10.59 14.81 -9.56
C ASP A 248 -12.12 14.96 -9.80
N ARG A 249 -12.60 16.16 -10.13
CA ARG A 249 -13.99 16.38 -10.54
C ARG A 249 -14.17 16.03 -12.01
N GLN A 250 -13.28 16.51 -12.87
CA GLN A 250 -13.29 16.26 -14.30
C GLN A 250 -13.06 14.78 -14.60
N LEU A 251 -12.04 14.16 -13.99
CA LEU A 251 -11.75 12.74 -14.18
C LEU A 251 -12.93 11.84 -13.75
N ARG A 252 -13.66 12.22 -12.69
CA ARG A 252 -14.84 11.47 -12.24
C ARG A 252 -16.05 11.62 -13.16
N ALA A 253 -16.28 12.84 -13.66
CA ALA A 253 -17.31 13.06 -14.67
C ALA A 253 -17.03 12.20 -15.91
N PHE A 254 -15.78 12.19 -16.37
CA PHE A 254 -15.36 11.41 -17.53
C PHE A 254 -15.39 9.90 -17.29
N ALA A 255 -15.03 9.43 -16.08
CA ALA A 255 -15.10 8.02 -15.69
C ALA A 255 -16.50 7.40 -15.84
N SER A 256 -17.54 8.24 -15.85
CA SER A 256 -18.94 7.80 -15.94
C SER A 256 -19.43 7.58 -17.37
N ILE A 257 -18.67 8.00 -18.38
CA ILE A 257 -19.10 8.02 -19.78
C ILE A 257 -18.85 6.64 -20.42
N ILE A 258 -19.89 6.08 -21.03
CA ILE A 258 -19.79 4.88 -21.86
C ILE A 258 -19.31 5.32 -23.26
N ILE A 259 -18.11 4.91 -23.63
CA ILE A 259 -17.41 5.37 -24.84
C ILE A 259 -17.70 4.44 -26.02
N ASN A 260 -17.72 3.12 -25.78
CA ASN A 260 -17.87 2.10 -26.83
C ASN A 260 -19.26 2.09 -27.52
N LYS A 261 -20.19 2.93 -27.09
CA LYS A 261 -21.51 3.11 -27.74
C LYS A 261 -21.56 4.34 -28.67
N ASN A 262 -20.55 5.21 -28.63
CA ASN A 262 -20.47 6.40 -29.45
C ASN A 262 -19.39 6.20 -30.53
N ASP A 263 -19.81 5.79 -31.72
CA ASP A 263 -18.96 5.34 -32.85
C ASP A 263 -17.97 6.41 -33.40
N ASN A 264 -18.06 7.66 -32.90
CA ASN A 264 -17.33 8.81 -33.45
C ASN A 264 -16.04 9.20 -32.71
N GLN A 265 -15.69 8.57 -31.58
CA GLN A 265 -14.44 8.86 -30.86
C GLN A 265 -13.48 7.67 -30.87
N LYS A 266 -12.75 7.50 -31.99
CA LYS A 266 -11.66 6.52 -32.06
C LYS A 266 -10.50 6.95 -31.16
N MET A 267 -10.33 6.24 -30.05
CA MET A 267 -9.18 6.35 -29.17
C MET A 267 -7.91 5.92 -29.93
N SER A 268 -6.83 6.68 -29.81
CA SER A 268 -5.55 6.36 -30.47
C SER A 268 -4.36 6.51 -29.53
N LEU A 269 -3.29 5.77 -29.84
CA LEU A 269 -2.00 5.86 -29.14
C LEU A 269 -0.96 6.39 -30.09
N THR A 270 -0.29 7.48 -29.70
CA THR A 270 0.80 8.09 -30.46
C THR A 270 2.10 7.96 -29.66
N GLU A 271 3.17 7.51 -30.31
CA GLU A 271 4.51 7.52 -29.73
C GLU A 271 5.05 8.95 -29.65
N ILE A 272 5.56 9.35 -28.50
CA ILE A 272 6.23 10.63 -28.32
C ILE A 272 7.74 10.41 -28.40
N LYS A 273 8.35 10.85 -29.51
CA LYS A 273 9.78 10.67 -29.80
C LYS A 273 10.68 11.80 -29.30
N SER A 274 10.12 12.97 -28.99
CA SER A 274 10.83 14.14 -28.46
C SER A 274 10.20 14.63 -27.16
N LYS A 275 10.91 15.48 -26.41
CA LYS A 275 10.50 15.97 -25.10
C LYS A 275 9.04 16.49 -25.14
N PRO A 276 8.15 16.07 -24.22
CA PRO A 276 6.78 16.56 -24.24
C PRO A 276 6.74 18.02 -23.80
N LEU A 277 6.02 18.82 -24.60
CA LEU A 277 5.41 20.11 -24.28
C LEU A 277 6.37 21.21 -23.80
N ASP A 278 6.84 22.02 -24.75
CA ASP A 278 7.30 23.38 -24.45
C ASP A 278 6.08 24.21 -24.01
N GLY A 279 6.09 24.73 -22.77
CA GLY A 279 5.15 25.77 -22.33
C GLY A 279 4.15 25.42 -21.23
N GLU A 280 3.92 24.14 -20.90
CA GLU A 280 3.02 23.76 -19.80
C GLU A 280 3.79 23.30 -18.57
N ALA A 281 3.46 23.85 -17.40
CA ALA A 281 4.00 23.38 -16.13
C ALA A 281 3.48 21.95 -15.88
N LEU A 282 4.29 20.93 -16.17
CA LEU A 282 3.96 19.53 -15.91
C LEU A 282 3.99 19.24 -14.39
N ASP A 283 2.98 19.68 -13.66
CA ASP A 283 2.86 19.54 -12.19
C ASP A 283 1.82 18.52 -11.73
N LYS A 284 0.95 18.04 -12.63
CA LYS A 284 -0.14 17.06 -12.37
C LYS A 284 0.26 15.59 -12.53
N PHE A 285 1.54 15.26 -12.34
CA PHE A 285 2.01 13.87 -12.39
C PHE A 285 1.41 13.02 -11.27
N GLN A 286 1.01 11.80 -11.63
CA GLN A 286 0.57 10.76 -10.70
C GLN A 286 1.24 9.44 -11.09
N THR A 287 1.31 8.48 -10.18
CA THR A 287 1.71 7.12 -10.58
C THR A 287 0.62 6.51 -11.45
N MET A 288 1.01 5.67 -12.41
CA MET A 288 0.07 4.96 -13.28
C MET A 288 -0.97 4.19 -12.43
N ASP A 289 -0.51 3.49 -11.40
CA ASP A 289 -1.36 2.71 -10.53
C ASP A 289 -2.35 3.58 -9.71
N ALA A 290 -1.92 4.75 -9.22
CA ALA A 290 -2.81 5.66 -8.49
C ALA A 290 -3.92 6.22 -9.39
N LEU A 291 -3.58 6.62 -10.62
CA LEU A 291 -4.58 7.11 -11.58
C LEU A 291 -5.58 6.01 -11.94
N LEU A 292 -5.08 4.81 -12.26
CA LEU A 292 -5.92 3.69 -12.67
C LEU A 292 -6.81 3.17 -11.53
N TRP A 293 -6.29 3.07 -10.31
CA TRP A 293 -7.08 2.74 -9.12
C TRP A 293 -8.23 3.72 -8.92
N LYS A 294 -7.92 5.03 -8.97
CA LYS A 294 -8.90 6.10 -8.82
C LYS A 294 -9.99 6.04 -9.90
N LEU A 295 -9.56 5.87 -11.15
CA LEU A 295 -10.46 5.74 -12.29
C LEU A 295 -11.37 4.51 -12.16
N ALA A 296 -10.83 3.36 -11.73
CA ALA A 296 -11.62 2.15 -11.52
C ALA A 296 -12.65 2.31 -10.39
N CYS A 297 -12.28 2.93 -9.27
CA CYS A 297 -13.21 3.28 -8.20
C CYS A 297 -14.40 4.08 -8.76
N TRP A 298 -14.13 5.14 -9.52
CA TRP A 298 -15.17 6.04 -10.04
C TRP A 298 -15.99 5.46 -11.19
N THR A 299 -15.38 4.65 -12.05
CA THR A 299 -16.07 3.97 -13.15
C THR A 299 -17.04 2.91 -12.63
N SER A 300 -16.66 2.21 -11.55
CA SER A 300 -17.45 1.12 -10.98
C SER A 300 -18.82 1.58 -10.49
N LYS A 301 -18.94 2.74 -9.81
CA LYS A 301 -20.21 3.21 -9.22
C LYS A 301 -20.89 2.19 -8.31
N GLY A 302 -20.11 1.42 -7.56
CA GLY A 302 -20.67 0.36 -6.72
C GLY A 302 -20.98 -0.94 -7.49
N ARG A 303 -20.60 -1.03 -8.77
CA ARG A 303 -20.68 -2.25 -9.59
C ARG A 303 -19.38 -3.03 -9.52
N TYR A 304 -19.39 -4.27 -9.96
CA TYR A 304 -18.20 -5.12 -10.07
C TYR A 304 -17.91 -5.50 -11.53
N PRO A 305 -16.63 -5.77 -11.87
CA PRO A 305 -16.24 -6.01 -13.26
C PRO A 305 -16.74 -7.37 -13.76
N GLU A 306 -17.31 -7.38 -14.98
CA GLU A 306 -17.93 -8.53 -15.65
C GLU A 306 -17.13 -9.85 -15.60
N PRO A 307 -15.78 -9.87 -15.76
CA PRO A 307 -15.01 -11.10 -15.75
C PRO A 307 -15.04 -11.87 -14.43
N PHE A 308 -15.55 -11.27 -13.35
CA PHE A 308 -15.56 -11.87 -12.02
C PHE A 308 -16.94 -12.37 -11.61
N ASP A 309 -16.91 -13.32 -10.69
CA ASP A 309 -18.09 -13.98 -10.12
C ASP A 309 -18.14 -13.72 -8.60
N ILE A 310 -19.08 -12.88 -8.15
CA ILE A 310 -19.10 -12.43 -6.75
C ILE A 310 -19.40 -13.55 -5.74
N GLU A 311 -19.94 -14.67 -6.22
CA GLU A 311 -20.24 -15.86 -5.41
C GLU A 311 -19.02 -16.75 -5.20
N ARG A 312 -17.92 -16.54 -5.95
CA ARG A 312 -16.67 -17.27 -5.75
C ARG A 312 -15.71 -16.48 -4.85
N PRO A 313 -14.89 -17.18 -4.03
CA PRO A 313 -13.93 -16.51 -3.16
C PRO A 313 -12.88 -15.71 -3.92
N PHE A 314 -12.70 -14.45 -3.53
CA PHE A 314 -11.61 -13.58 -3.95
C PHE A 314 -10.47 -13.63 -2.95
N TYR A 315 -9.26 -13.38 -3.41
CA TYR A 315 -8.09 -13.14 -2.56
C TYR A 315 -7.23 -12.02 -3.13
N LEU A 316 -6.39 -11.41 -2.29
CA LEU A 316 -5.39 -10.45 -2.73
C LEU A 316 -4.02 -11.12 -2.83
N LYS A 317 -3.32 -10.86 -3.94
CA LYS A 317 -1.95 -11.37 -4.15
C LYS A 317 -0.94 -10.71 -3.21
N HIS A 318 -1.18 -9.45 -2.86
CA HIS A 318 -0.39 -8.68 -1.91
C HIS A 318 -1.19 -7.46 -1.44
N TRP A 319 -0.70 -6.79 -0.39
CA TRP A 319 -1.37 -5.61 0.14
C TRP A 319 -1.36 -4.46 -0.89
N PRO A 320 -2.50 -3.75 -1.10
CA PRO A 320 -2.52 -2.57 -1.94
C PRO A 320 -1.64 -1.46 -1.34
N ASN A 321 -0.96 -0.69 -2.19
CA ASN A 321 -0.06 0.37 -1.74
C ASN A 321 -0.83 1.61 -1.23
N PHE A 322 -1.50 1.52 -0.09
CA PHE A 322 -2.37 2.57 0.46
C PHE A 322 -1.64 3.86 0.90
N THR A 323 -0.30 3.88 0.88
CA THR A 323 0.47 5.13 0.99
C THR A 323 0.36 5.98 -0.28
N ARG A 324 0.04 5.37 -1.42
CA ARG A 324 -0.14 6.03 -2.74
C ARG A 324 -1.54 5.87 -3.35
N LEU A 325 -2.29 4.85 -2.97
CA LEU A 325 -3.63 4.57 -3.50
C LEU A 325 -4.75 5.20 -2.67
N LEU A 326 -5.76 5.77 -3.35
CA LEU A 326 -6.98 6.28 -2.73
C LEU A 326 -7.56 5.24 -1.75
N VAL A 327 -7.72 5.62 -0.48
CA VAL A 327 -8.34 4.76 0.53
C VAL A 327 -9.83 5.06 0.54
N THR A 328 -10.60 4.19 -0.11
CA THR A 328 -12.06 4.24 -0.07
C THR A 328 -12.57 3.75 1.29
N PRO A 329 -13.83 4.03 1.65
CA PRO A 329 -14.42 3.50 2.87
C PRO A 329 -14.21 1.99 2.98
N HIS A 330 -13.83 1.54 4.19
CA HIS A 330 -13.57 0.13 4.52
C HIS A 330 -12.43 -0.55 3.77
N ALA A 331 -11.68 0.14 2.91
CA ALA A 331 -10.67 -0.49 2.05
C ALA A 331 -9.62 -1.29 2.84
N LEU A 332 -9.12 -0.73 3.96
CA LEU A 332 -8.13 -1.40 4.81
C LEU A 332 -8.71 -2.68 5.46
N ARG A 333 -9.97 -2.64 5.89
CA ARG A 333 -10.67 -3.78 6.49
C ARG A 333 -10.95 -4.88 5.46
N ILE A 334 -11.38 -4.49 4.25
CA ILE A 334 -11.59 -5.41 3.13
C ILE A 334 -10.27 -6.06 2.71
N ALA A 335 -9.21 -5.27 2.57
CA ALA A 335 -7.88 -5.77 2.23
C ALA A 335 -7.34 -6.76 3.26
N ALA A 336 -7.54 -6.49 4.56
CA ALA A 336 -7.11 -7.38 5.64
C ALA A 336 -7.78 -8.76 5.55
N LEU A 337 -9.09 -8.79 5.31
CA LEU A 337 -9.83 -10.05 5.15
C LEU A 337 -9.37 -10.86 3.93
N LEU A 338 -9.10 -10.19 2.80
CA LEU A 338 -8.72 -10.81 1.53
C LEU A 338 -7.26 -11.26 1.45
N ILE A 339 -6.37 -10.65 2.23
CA ILE A 339 -4.99 -11.11 2.39
C ILE A 339 -4.92 -12.32 3.31
N GLU A 340 -5.77 -12.38 4.34
CA GLU A 340 -5.76 -13.49 5.27
C GLU A 340 -6.22 -14.79 4.60
N LYS A 341 -7.38 -14.78 3.94
CA LYS A 341 -8.00 -15.95 3.29
C LYS A 341 -8.92 -15.56 2.14
N PRO A 342 -9.12 -16.45 1.15
CA PRO A 342 -10.13 -16.24 0.12
C PRO A 342 -11.55 -16.10 0.69
N ARG A 343 -12.31 -15.09 0.25
CA ARG A 343 -13.70 -14.82 0.71
C ARG A 343 -14.59 -14.31 -0.42
N THR A 344 -15.87 -14.68 -0.40
CA THR A 344 -16.86 -14.15 -1.35
C THR A 344 -17.22 -12.70 -1.00
N ALA A 345 -17.76 -11.93 -1.95
CA ALA A 345 -18.15 -10.55 -1.69
C ALA A 345 -19.21 -10.44 -0.58
N THR A 346 -20.15 -11.39 -0.56
CA THR A 346 -21.20 -11.55 0.45
C THR A 346 -20.63 -11.81 1.84
N ASN A 347 -19.62 -12.69 1.95
CA ASN A 347 -18.96 -12.96 3.22
C ASN A 347 -18.29 -11.70 3.78
N ILE A 348 -17.57 -10.95 2.93
CA ILE A 348 -16.88 -9.71 3.32
C ILE A 348 -17.88 -8.66 3.83
N ALA A 349 -18.94 -8.39 3.07
CA ALA A 349 -19.97 -7.42 3.43
C ALA A 349 -20.61 -7.74 4.78
N ARG A 350 -20.97 -9.02 5.00
CA ARG A 350 -21.56 -9.51 6.25
C ARG A 350 -20.60 -9.43 7.43
N THR A 351 -19.35 -9.88 7.26
CA THR A 351 -18.35 -9.87 8.33
C THR A 351 -17.98 -8.45 8.76
N LEU A 352 -17.93 -7.50 7.83
CA LEU A 352 -17.57 -6.12 8.14
C LEU A 352 -18.77 -5.25 8.52
N HIS A 353 -20.00 -5.77 8.38
CA HIS A 353 -21.25 -5.02 8.53
C HIS A 353 -21.30 -3.78 7.62
N ILE A 354 -20.94 -3.95 6.35
CA ILE A 354 -20.89 -2.88 5.34
C ILE A 354 -21.75 -3.24 4.15
N LYS A 355 -22.13 -2.22 3.38
CA LYS A 355 -22.91 -2.45 2.16
C LYS A 355 -22.05 -3.10 1.05
N PRO A 356 -22.63 -3.97 0.21
CA PRO A 356 -21.93 -4.68 -0.88
C PRO A 356 -21.16 -3.80 -1.85
N GLU A 357 -21.66 -2.60 -2.13
CA GLU A 357 -21.11 -1.69 -3.13
C GLU A 357 -19.71 -1.22 -2.75
N TYR A 358 -19.43 -1.08 -1.45
CA TYR A 358 -18.06 -0.79 -0.98
C TYR A 358 -17.09 -1.94 -1.30
N VAL A 359 -17.56 -3.19 -1.21
CA VAL A 359 -16.79 -4.37 -1.59
C VAL A 359 -16.60 -4.41 -3.11
N PHE A 360 -17.63 -4.11 -3.89
CA PHE A 360 -17.57 -4.08 -5.35
C PHE A 360 -16.65 -3.00 -5.90
N VAL A 361 -16.65 -1.79 -5.31
CA VAL A 361 -15.69 -0.73 -5.62
C VAL A 361 -14.27 -1.21 -5.37
N PHE A 362 -14.01 -1.81 -4.19
CA PHE A 362 -12.69 -2.31 -3.84
C PHE A 362 -12.22 -3.39 -4.81
N ILE A 363 -13.08 -4.39 -5.11
CA ILE A 363 -12.83 -5.46 -6.06
C ILE A 363 -12.50 -4.88 -7.45
N SER A 364 -13.25 -3.87 -7.89
CA SER A 364 -13.03 -3.20 -9.18
C SER A 364 -11.65 -2.56 -9.27
N ALA A 365 -11.24 -1.84 -8.23
CA ALA A 365 -9.94 -1.15 -8.19
C ALA A 365 -8.77 -2.14 -8.04
N ALA A 366 -8.91 -3.15 -7.18
CA ALA A 366 -7.92 -4.22 -7.01
C ALA A 366 -7.75 -5.04 -8.30
N ALA A 367 -8.85 -5.38 -8.97
CA ALA A 367 -8.82 -6.06 -10.26
C ALA A 367 -8.13 -5.21 -11.34
N ALA A 368 -8.39 -3.90 -11.36
CA ALA A 368 -7.80 -3.00 -12.35
C ALA A 368 -6.26 -2.96 -12.29
N LEU A 369 -5.70 -3.07 -11.08
CA LEU A 369 -4.27 -3.16 -10.83
C LEU A 369 -3.71 -4.60 -10.87
N GLY A 370 -4.55 -5.61 -11.12
CA GLY A 370 -4.13 -7.01 -11.15
C GLY A 370 -3.80 -7.61 -9.77
N LEU A 371 -4.22 -6.95 -8.69
CA LEU A 371 -4.01 -7.37 -7.29
C LEU A 371 -4.96 -8.49 -6.86
N LEU A 372 -6.11 -8.57 -7.51
CA LEU A 372 -7.17 -9.51 -7.18
C LEU A 372 -6.96 -10.84 -7.91
N GLY A 373 -7.16 -11.94 -7.20
CA GLY A 373 -7.34 -13.28 -7.75
C GLY A 373 -8.68 -13.87 -7.33
N GLN A 374 -9.09 -14.96 -7.98
CA GLN A 374 -10.32 -15.69 -7.68
C GLN A 374 -10.00 -17.18 -7.60
N ALA A 375 -10.38 -17.83 -6.50
CA ALA A 375 -10.11 -19.24 -6.29
C ALA A 375 -10.85 -20.09 -7.34
N ALA A 376 -10.13 -21.01 -7.99
CA ALA A 376 -10.64 -21.76 -9.14
C ALA A 376 -10.95 -23.23 -8.84
N ARG A 377 -10.54 -23.80 -7.69
CA ARG A 377 -10.67 -25.23 -7.38
C ARG A 377 -11.19 -25.50 -5.97
N ASN A 378 -11.96 -26.56 -5.82
CA ASN A 378 -12.48 -27.08 -4.54
C ASN A 378 -11.38 -27.43 -3.52
N ALA A 379 -10.14 -27.69 -3.96
CA ALA A 379 -9.00 -27.89 -3.06
C ALA A 379 -8.57 -26.61 -2.32
N ASP A 380 -8.90 -25.42 -2.85
CA ASP A 380 -8.68 -24.13 -2.16
C ASP A 380 -9.85 -23.77 -1.22
N ILE A 381 -10.96 -24.54 -1.27
CA ILE A 381 -12.18 -24.34 -0.49
C ILE A 381 -12.13 -25.12 0.85
N GLU A 382 -11.15 -26.01 1.05
CA GLU A 382 -10.95 -26.75 2.32
C GLU A 382 -10.37 -25.90 3.47
N VAL A 383 -10.85 -24.66 3.61
CA VAL A 383 -11.01 -24.03 4.91
C VAL A 383 -12.42 -23.42 4.95
N ALA A 384 -13.43 -24.26 4.75
CA ALA A 384 -14.79 -23.90 5.16
C ALA A 384 -14.72 -23.44 6.64
N PRO A 385 -15.39 -22.35 7.02
CA PRO A 385 -15.54 -22.05 8.43
C PRO A 385 -16.26 -23.24 9.05
N GLN A 386 -15.62 -23.94 9.99
CA GLN A 386 -16.37 -24.81 10.87
C GLN A 386 -17.42 -23.92 11.52
N ALA A 387 -18.71 -24.28 11.34
CA ALA A 387 -19.78 -23.67 12.09
C ALA A 387 -19.38 -23.72 13.57
N LEU A 388 -19.36 -22.55 14.22
CA LEU A 388 -19.06 -22.45 15.64
C LEU A 388 -20.02 -23.39 16.37
N LYS A 389 -19.51 -24.52 16.85
CA LYS A 389 -20.24 -25.30 17.85
C LYS A 389 -20.42 -24.37 19.04
N PRO A 390 -21.64 -24.19 19.57
CA PRO A 390 -21.85 -23.34 20.72
C PRO A 390 -20.94 -23.81 21.86
N ASP A 391 -19.99 -22.96 22.23
CA ASP A 391 -19.01 -23.26 23.26
C ASP A 391 -19.74 -23.39 24.60
N LYS A 392 -19.54 -24.51 25.31
CA LYS A 392 -20.20 -24.84 26.59
C LYS A 392 -19.93 -23.82 27.71
N LYS A 393 -19.10 -22.81 27.45
CA LYS A 393 -18.73 -21.73 28.38
C LYS A 393 -19.73 -20.56 28.43
N GLN A 394 -20.75 -20.53 27.58
CA GLN A 394 -21.81 -19.50 27.65
C GLN A 394 -22.77 -19.63 28.86
N GLY A 395 -22.67 -20.72 29.64
CA GLY A 395 -23.55 -20.98 30.79
C GLY A 395 -23.26 -20.12 32.04
N LEU A 396 -22.01 -19.72 32.26
CA LEU A 396 -21.61 -18.97 33.47
C LEU A 396 -21.96 -17.49 33.39
N LEU A 397 -21.65 -16.83 32.26
CA LEU A 397 -22.00 -15.43 32.04
C LEU A 397 -23.52 -15.21 32.02
N ARG A 398 -24.29 -16.15 31.45
CA ARG A 398 -25.75 -16.11 31.47
C ARG A 398 -26.34 -16.31 32.87
N ARG A 399 -25.68 -17.08 33.74
CA ARG A 399 -26.07 -17.24 35.16
C ARG A 399 -25.81 -15.99 36.00
N ILE A 400 -24.75 -15.24 35.70
CA ILE A 400 -24.44 -13.97 36.39
C ILE A 400 -25.44 -12.88 35.98
N ILE A 401 -25.74 -12.76 34.68
CA ILE A 401 -26.70 -11.77 34.16
C ILE A 401 -28.11 -12.01 34.70
N ASN A 402 -28.54 -13.26 34.88
CA ASN A 402 -29.85 -13.57 35.44
C ASN A 402 -29.96 -13.29 36.95
N LYS A 403 -28.84 -13.29 37.70
CA LYS A 403 -28.84 -12.91 39.12
C LYS A 403 -28.83 -11.40 39.36
N LEU A 404 -28.47 -10.60 38.35
CA LEU A 404 -28.50 -9.13 38.42
C LEU A 404 -29.84 -8.52 37.97
N ARG A 405 -30.82 -9.34 37.57
CA ARG A 405 -32.18 -8.90 37.21
C ARG A 405 -33.24 -9.17 38.28
N LEU A 406 -32.85 -9.79 39.39
CA LEU A 406 -33.68 -9.97 40.58
C LEU A 406 -32.98 -9.27 41.75
N ASN A 407 -33.00 -7.94 41.70
CA ASN A 407 -32.99 -7.01 42.82
C ASN A 407 -33.39 -5.63 42.29
#